data_AF-A0A3N5FU48-F1
#
_entry.id   AF-A0A3N5FU48-F1
#
_cell.length_a   1.000
_cell.length_b   1.000
_cell.length_c   1.000
_cell.angle_alpha   90.00
_cell.angle_beta   90.00
_cell.angle_gamma   90.00
#
_symmetry.space_group_name_H-M   'P 1'
#
loop_
_entity.id
_entity.type
_entity.pdbx_description
1 polymer ?
#
loop_
_entity_poly.entity_id
_entity_poly.type
_entity_poly.pdbx_seq_one_letter_code
_entity_poly.pdbx_strand_id
1 'polypeptide(L)' 'MKVLFIINTDDGETIFNAMRLANVGVKKDDEVSVFMLGKGVLFEQAGNEQYDVMGQINQFKGDFYV' A
#
# COMPACT_ATOMS: atom_id res chain seq x y z
N MET A 1 5.16 12.27 -11.33
CA MET A 1 5.57 12.90 -10.05
C MET A 1 6.32 11.88 -9.21
N LYS A 2 7.06 12.30 -8.17
CA LYS A 2 7.69 11.36 -7.21
C LYS A 2 6.93 11.39 -5.89
N VAL A 3 6.45 10.25 -5.42
CA VAL A 3 5.62 10.16 -4.21
C VAL A 3 6.07 8.99 -3.35
N LEU A 4 6.27 9.23 -2.05
CA LEU A 4 6.54 8.20 -1.06
C LEU A 4 5.34 8.08 -0.11
N PHE A 5 4.80 6.87 0.00
CA PHE A 5 3.84 6.50 1.03
C PHE A 5 4.57 5.86 2.20
N ILE A 6 4.25 6.30 3.42
CA ILE A 6 4.74 5.70 4.65
C ILE A 6 3.53 5.18 5.42
N ILE A 7 3.48 3.88 5.66
CA ILE A 7 2.33 3.21 6.30
C ILE A 7 2.84 2.55 7.59
N ASN A 8 2.31 3.00 8.73
CA ASN A 8 2.77 2.54 10.06
C ASN A 8 1.75 1.72 10.86
N THR A 9 0.56 1.52 10.31
CA THR A 9 -0.62 0.96 10.98
C THR A 9 -0.94 -0.44 10.44
N ASP A 10 -1.57 -1.27 11.28
CA ASP A 10 -2.18 -2.55 10.95
C ASP A 10 -3.68 -2.44 10.63
N ASP A 11 -4.24 -1.23 10.56
CA ASP A 11 -5.63 -1.01 10.16
C ASP A 11 -5.85 -1.33 8.67
N GLY A 12 -6.63 -2.38 8.41
CA GLY A 12 -6.87 -2.90 7.06
C GLY A 12 -7.48 -1.89 6.09
N GLU A 13 -8.44 -1.08 6.53
CA GLU A 13 -9.06 -0.04 5.71
C GLU A 13 -8.04 1.02 5.29
N THR A 14 -7.23 1.47 6.24
CA THR A 14 -6.20 2.48 6.00
C THR A 14 -5.14 1.97 5.03
N ILE A 15 -4.62 0.76 5.23
CA ILE A 15 -3.66 0.15 4.30
C ILE A 15 -4.28 -0.02 2.91
N PHE A 16 -5.51 -0.55 2.84
CA PHE A 16 -6.21 -0.76 1.58
C PHE A 16 -6.36 0.54 0.79
N ASN A 17 -6.82 1.62 1.44
CA ASN A 17 -7.01 2.90 0.77
C ASN A 17 -5.69 3.58 0.37
N ALA A 18 -4.66 3.48 1.21
CA ALA A 18 -3.32 3.98 0.89
C ALA A 18 -2.75 3.27 -0.35
N MET A 19 -2.78 1.93 -0.37
CA MET A 19 -2.32 1.14 -1.51
C MET A 19 -3.18 1.36 -2.76
N ARG A 20 -4.50 1.50 -2.60
CA ARG A 20 -5.40 1.84 -3.71
C ARG A 20 -5.03 3.18 -4.37
N LEU A 21 -4.67 4.19 -3.57
CA LEU A 21 -4.21 5.47 -4.10
C LEU A 21 -2.82 5.35 -4.74
N ALA A 22 -1.89 4.61 -4.12
CA ALA A 22 -0.57 4.34 -4.68
C ALA A 22 -0.67 3.69 -6.08
N ASN A 23 -1.56 2.72 -6.24
CA ASN A 23 -1.87 2.09 -7.53
C ASN A 23 -2.41 3.07 -8.58
N VAL A 24 -3.21 4.07 -8.17
CA VAL A 24 -3.67 5.13 -9.09
C VAL A 24 -2.49 5.99 -9.57
N GLY A 25 -1.55 6.33 -8.68
CA GLY A 25 -0.34 7.06 -9.05
C GLY A 25 0.50 6.30 -10.08
N VAL A 26 0.78 5.02 -9.82
CA VAL A 26 1.51 4.15 -10.76
C VAL A 26 0.81 4.08 -12.13
N LYS A 27 -0.53 3.96 -12.16
CA LYS A 27 -1.32 3.94 -13.41
C LYS A 27 -1.29 5.26 -14.19
N LYS A 28 -0.87 6.36 -13.57
CA LYS A 28 -0.71 7.68 -14.19
C LYS A 28 0.76 8.00 -14.51
N ASP A 29 1.62 6.98 -14.51
CA ASP A 29 3.06 7.10 -14.75
C ASP A 29 3.79 7.94 -13.68
N ASP A 30 3.26 8.00 -12.45
CA ASP A 30 4.00 8.52 -11.30
C ASP A 30 5.02 7.49 -10.77
N GLU A 31 6.16 7.98 -10.31
CA GLU A 31 7.17 7.20 -9.60
C GLU A 31 6.74 7.12 -8.13
N VAL A 32 6.12 5.99 -7.77
CA VAL A 32 5.56 5.77 -6.43
C VAL A 32 6.40 4.76 -5.68
N SER A 33 6.77 5.10 -4.45
CA SER A 33 7.38 4.19 -3.50
C SER A 33 6.48 4.01 -2.28
N VAL A 34 6.50 2.83 -1.68
CA VAL A 34 5.79 2.51 -0.43
C VAL A 34 6.79 1.97 0.57
N PHE A 35 6.77 2.49 1.80
CA PHE A 35 7.54 1.97 2.92
C PHE A 35 6.62 1.58 4.07
N MET A 36 6.58 0.27 4.36
CA MET A 36 5.89 -0.30 5.51
C MET A 36 6.82 -0.26 6.72
N LEU A 37 6.34 0.23 7.87
CA LEU A 37 7.13 0.22 9.11
C LEU A 37 6.25 0.03 10.34
N GLY A 38 6.85 -0.32 11.47
CA GLY A 38 6.10 -0.54 12.72
C GLY A 38 5.04 -1.63 12.53
N LYS A 39 3.78 -1.33 12.87
CA LYS A 39 2.68 -2.29 12.72
C LYS A 39 2.35 -2.58 11.25
N GLY A 40 2.67 -1.66 10.33
CA GLY A 40 2.45 -1.81 8.90
C GLY A 40 3.20 -2.99 8.28
N VAL A 41 4.26 -3.50 8.92
CA VAL A 41 5.00 -4.70 8.48
C VAL A 41 4.11 -5.95 8.47
N LEU A 42 3.03 -5.98 9.26
CA LEU A 42 2.08 -7.09 9.33
C LEU A 42 0.95 -7.00 8.28
N PHE A 43 1.15 -6.22 7.20
CA PHE A 43 0.13 -5.96 6.17
C PHE A 43 -0.48 -7.23 5.57
N GLU A 44 0.26 -8.33 5.52
CA GLU A 44 -0.23 -9.63 5.01
C GLU A 44 -1.44 -10.16 5.78
N GLN A 45 -1.59 -9.75 7.05
CA GLN A 45 -2.67 -10.16 7.96
C GLN A 45 -3.70 -9.07 8.22
N ALA A 46 -3.51 -7.87 7.65
CA ALA A 46 -4.34 -6.71 7.95
C ALA A 46 -5.66 -6.66 7.13
N GLY A 47 -5.75 -7.41 6.04
CA GLY A 47 -6.92 -7.43 5.16
C GLY A 47 -8.11 -8.21 5.70
N ASN A 48 -9.28 -7.99 5.11
CA ASN A 48 -10.51 -8.76 5.33
C ASN A 48 -11.36 -8.80 4.06
N GLU A 49 -12.58 -9.37 4.11
CA GLU A 49 -13.46 -9.47 2.94
C GLU A 49 -13.84 -8.10 2.32
N GLN A 50 -13.96 -7.05 3.14
CA GLN A 50 -14.31 -5.71 2.68
C GLN A 50 -13.07 -4.95 2.17
N TYR A 51 -11.90 -5.22 2.75
CA TYR A 51 -10.64 -4.53 2.48
C TYR A 51 -9.57 -5.54 2.06
N ASP A 52 -9.55 -5.86 0.76
CA ASP A 52 -8.56 -6.76 0.14
C ASP A 52 -7.19 -6.06 -0.01
N VAL A 53 -6.49 -5.96 1.12
CA VAL A 53 -5.14 -5.37 1.22
C VAL A 53 -4.16 -6.06 0.28
N MET A 54 -4.12 -7.39 0.31
CA MET A 54 -3.19 -8.16 -0.52
C MET A 54 -3.51 -8.02 -2.01
N GLY A 55 -4.78 -7.91 -2.39
CA GLY A 55 -5.17 -7.60 -3.75
C GLY A 55 -4.61 -6.26 -4.24
N GLN A 56 -4.58 -5.22 -3.40
CA GLN A 56 -3.96 -3.94 -3.77
C GLN A 56 -2.43 -4.02 -3.81
N ILE A 57 -1.80 -4.72 -2.87
CA ILE A 57 -0.34 -4.91 -2.84
C ILE A 57 0.15 -5.70 -4.06
N ASN A 58 -0.54 -6.78 -4.42
CA ASN A 58 -0.18 -7.60 -5.58
C ASN A 58 -0.31 -6.86 -6.93
N GLN A 59 -1.13 -5.79 -6.98
CA GLN A 59 -1.25 -4.92 -8.16
C GLN A 59 -0.15 -3.86 -8.24
N PHE A 60 0.53 -3.57 -7.14
CA PHE A 60 1.50 -2.49 -7.04
C PHE A 60 2.78 -2.84 -7.81
N LYS A 61 3.30 -1.86 -8.58
CA LYS A 61 4.47 -2.02 -9.45
C LYS A 61 5.56 -0.98 -9.20
N GLY A 62 5.42 -0.18 -8.15
CA GLY A 62 6.44 0.77 -7.72
C GLY A 62 7.43 0.12 -6.75
N ASP A 63 8.33 0.93 -6.20
CA ASP A 63 9.29 0.44 -5.20
C ASP A 63 8.58 0.16 -3.88
N PHE A 64 8.77 -1.04 -3.34
CA PHE A 64 8.15 -1.47 -2.10
C PHE A 64 9.20 -1.89 -1.09
N TYR A 65 9.17 -1.26 0.08
CA TYR A 65 10.12 -1.49 1.17
C TYR A 65 9.38 -1.95 2.43
N VAL A 66 9.98 -2.90 3.13
CA VAL A 66 9.50 -3.48 4.40
C VAL A 66 10.67 -3.58 5.36
#